data_AF-A0A0E2E2T6-F1
#
_entry.id   AF-A0A0E2E2T6-F1
#
_cell.length_a   1.000
_cell.length_b   1.000
_cell.length_c   1.000
_cell.angle_alpha   90.00
_cell.angle_beta   90.00
_cell.angle_gamma   90.00
#
_symmetry.space_group_name_H-M   'P 1'
#
loop_
_entity.id
_entity.type
_entity.pdbx_description
1 polymer ?
#
loop_
_entity_poly.entity_id
_entity_poly.type
_entity_poly.pdbx_seq_one_letter_code
_entity_poly.pdbx_strand_id
1 'polypeptide(L)'
;MLKKYISFILFFIFFGLAFADTAAFACFQNKDAHEKCRNITEIFEDNLFDKFFDEGFIATSIPISEVKSEEEISLTSIKAFFEEGPNYLIIFYMQYGTELLFNEKKQLKEADWQKMTVRMLDCASEKEIYKKTIDITKLKEKDVEKKAEKMADQISKEIFEAISRR
;
A
#
# COMPACT_ATOMS: atom_id res chain seq x y z
N MET A 1 -35.33 -34.28 -13.79
CA MET A 1 -35.12 -32.95 -13.17
C MET A 1 -34.01 -32.91 -12.12
N LEU A 2 -33.71 -34.02 -11.42
CA LEU A 2 -32.65 -34.10 -10.41
C LEU A 2 -31.22 -33.77 -10.92
N LYS A 3 -30.89 -34.11 -12.18
CA LYS A 3 -29.59 -33.78 -12.81
C LYS A 3 -29.31 -32.28 -12.96
N LYS A 4 -30.34 -31.43 -13.11
CA LYS A 4 -30.15 -29.96 -13.25
C LYS A 4 -29.78 -29.31 -11.92
N TYR A 5 -30.30 -29.82 -10.80
CA TYR A 5 -29.99 -29.32 -9.47
C TYR A 5 -28.58 -29.72 -9.00
N ILE A 6 -28.12 -30.91 -9.36
CA ILE A 6 -26.74 -31.36 -9.06
C ILE A 6 -25.70 -30.46 -9.73
N SER A 7 -25.95 -30.02 -10.97
CA SER A 7 -25.07 -29.07 -11.67
C SER A 7 -25.05 -27.69 -11.02
N PHE A 8 -26.18 -27.23 -10.47
CA PHE A 8 -26.27 -25.94 -9.77
C PHE A 8 -25.59 -25.99 -8.39
N ILE A 9 -25.73 -27.10 -7.67
CA ILE A 9 -25.09 -27.29 -6.35
C ILE A 9 -23.57 -27.40 -6.48
N LEU A 10 -23.08 -28.11 -7.51
CA LEU A 10 -21.64 -28.14 -7.83
C LEU A 10 -21.10 -26.74 -8.17
N PHE A 11 -21.89 -25.90 -8.87
CA PHE A 11 -21.50 -24.52 -9.17
C PHE A 11 -21.36 -23.67 -7.89
N PHE A 12 -22.26 -23.82 -6.91
CA PHE A 12 -22.15 -23.09 -5.63
C PHE A 12 -21.00 -23.59 -4.74
N ILE A 13 -20.65 -24.88 -4.79
CA ILE A 13 -19.52 -25.43 -4.03
C ILE A 13 -18.18 -24.92 -4.59
N PHE A 14 -18.07 -24.68 -5.90
CA PHE A 14 -16.86 -24.12 -6.51
C PHE A 14 -16.65 -22.62 -6.24
N PHE A 15 -17.68 -21.86 -5.90
CA PHE A 15 -17.56 -20.43 -5.55
C PHE A 15 -17.37 -20.17 -4.04
N GLY A 16 -17.58 -21.17 -3.18
CA GLY A 16 -17.56 -21.00 -1.73
C GLY A 16 -16.18 -21.00 -1.06
N LEU A 17 -15.09 -21.16 -1.82
CA LEU A 17 -13.73 -21.31 -1.30
C LEU A 17 -12.72 -20.40 -2.01
N ALA A 18 -13.16 -19.28 -2.58
CA ALA A 18 -12.25 -18.18 -2.85
C ALA A 18 -11.96 -17.49 -1.52
N PHE A 19 -11.03 -18.04 -0.73
CA PHE A 19 -10.42 -17.27 0.35
C PHE A 19 -9.70 -16.11 -0.31
N ALA A 20 -10.31 -14.92 -0.28
CA ALA A 20 -9.64 -13.70 -0.64
C ALA A 20 -8.58 -13.44 0.45
N ASP A 21 -7.32 -13.45 0.06
CA ASP A 21 -6.25 -13.05 0.97
C ASP A 21 -6.50 -11.59 1.41
N THR A 22 -6.23 -11.32 2.67
CA THR A 22 -6.35 -10.00 3.28
C THR A 22 -5.00 -9.28 3.25
N ALA A 23 -5.00 -8.04 2.79
CA ALA A 23 -3.83 -7.17 2.78
C ALA A 23 -4.12 -5.92 3.60
N ALA A 24 -3.24 -5.60 4.55
CA ALA A 24 -3.32 -4.36 5.29
C ALA A 24 -2.21 -3.40 4.91
N PHE A 25 -2.55 -2.14 4.70
CA PHE A 25 -1.60 -1.06 4.48
C PHE A 25 -1.37 -0.27 5.75
N ALA A 26 -0.10 0.07 5.99
CA ALA A 26 0.30 0.98 7.06
C ALA A 26 1.20 2.06 6.47
N CYS A 27 0.60 3.19 6.14
CA CYS A 27 1.28 4.32 5.55
C CYS A 27 1.75 5.31 6.63
N PHE A 28 3.04 5.61 6.61
CA PHE A 28 3.69 6.55 7.51
C PHE A 28 4.37 7.66 6.73
N GLN A 29 4.45 8.84 7.34
CA GLN A 29 5.25 9.95 6.85
C GLN A 29 6.16 10.52 7.94
N ASN A 30 7.20 11.26 7.56
CA ASN A 30 8.06 11.93 8.54
C ASN A 30 7.27 13.01 9.32
N LYS A 31 7.49 13.07 10.64
CA LYS A 31 6.77 13.94 11.59
C LYS A 31 6.78 15.44 11.27
N ASP A 32 7.76 15.91 10.52
CA ASP A 32 7.91 17.32 10.14
C ASP A 32 7.47 17.60 8.69
N ALA A 33 6.76 16.66 8.06
CA ALA A 33 6.18 16.86 6.74
C ALA A 33 5.06 17.90 6.80
N HIS A 34 5.00 18.77 5.80
CA HIS A 34 3.89 19.73 5.66
C HIS A 34 2.56 18.97 5.47
N GLU A 35 1.45 19.52 5.99
CA GLU A 35 0.09 18.91 5.86
C GLU A 35 -0.27 18.47 4.43
N LYS A 36 0.15 19.20 3.39
CA LYS A 36 -0.13 18.87 1.98
C LYS A 36 0.57 17.60 1.51
N CYS A 37 1.63 17.16 2.19
CA CYS A 37 2.28 15.88 1.92
C CYS A 37 1.35 14.70 2.24
N ARG A 38 0.46 14.86 3.23
CA ARG A 38 -0.53 13.84 3.56
C ARG A 38 -1.41 13.51 2.37
N ASN A 39 -1.85 14.53 1.62
CA ASN A 39 -2.66 14.33 0.42
C ASN A 39 -1.97 13.45 -0.62
N ILE A 40 -0.64 13.54 -0.76
CA ILE A 40 0.11 12.70 -1.70
C ILE A 40 0.19 11.25 -1.20
N THR A 41 0.34 11.06 0.11
CA THR A 41 0.28 9.73 0.73
C THR A 41 -1.11 9.11 0.56
N GLU A 42 -2.17 9.89 0.72
CA GLU A 42 -3.56 9.46 0.52
C GLU A 42 -3.82 9.07 -0.94
N ILE A 43 -3.41 9.90 -1.91
CA ILE A 43 -3.51 9.56 -3.34
C ILE A 43 -2.78 8.26 -3.65
N PHE A 44 -1.58 8.06 -3.11
CA PHE A 44 -0.84 6.81 -3.28
C PHE A 44 -1.59 5.62 -2.69
N GLU A 45 -2.09 5.75 -1.46
CA GLU A 45 -2.81 4.70 -0.74
C GLU A 45 -4.11 4.32 -1.45
N ASP A 46 -4.92 5.30 -1.87
CA ASP A 46 -6.17 5.08 -2.61
C ASP A 46 -5.92 4.33 -3.92
N ASN A 47 -4.89 4.73 -4.68
CA ASN A 47 -4.53 4.02 -5.90
C ASN A 47 -4.04 2.59 -5.61
N LEU A 48 -3.39 2.35 -4.47
CA LEU A 48 -2.96 1.01 -4.07
C LEU A 48 -4.16 0.13 -3.71
N PHE A 49 -5.16 0.67 -3.01
CA PHE A 49 -6.41 -0.02 -2.72
C PHE A 49 -7.07 -0.53 -3.99
N ASP A 50 -7.19 0.31 -5.02
CA ASP A 50 -7.77 -0.08 -6.30
C ASP A 50 -7.04 -1.29 -6.92
N LYS A 51 -5.69 -1.31 -6.89
CA LYS A 51 -4.91 -2.44 -7.44
C LYS A 51 -5.11 -3.73 -6.67
N PHE A 52 -5.17 -3.67 -5.33
CA PHE A 52 -5.38 -4.87 -4.53
C PHE A 52 -6.81 -5.39 -4.67
N PHE A 53 -7.78 -4.50 -4.78
CA PHE A 53 -9.17 -4.86 -5.07
C PHE A 53 -9.29 -5.55 -6.44
N ASP A 54 -8.63 -5.01 -7.48
CA ASP A 54 -8.61 -5.58 -8.82
C ASP A 54 -7.98 -7.00 -8.86
N GLU A 55 -7.00 -7.27 -8.00
CA GLU A 55 -6.39 -8.60 -7.83
C GLU A 55 -7.19 -9.53 -6.87
N GLY A 56 -8.33 -9.08 -6.36
CA GLY A 56 -9.23 -9.89 -5.53
C GLY A 56 -8.85 -9.99 -4.05
N PHE A 57 -7.98 -9.12 -3.55
CA PHE A 57 -7.67 -9.04 -2.12
C PHE A 57 -8.76 -8.27 -1.36
N ILE A 58 -8.98 -8.66 -0.10
CA ILE A 58 -9.65 -7.78 0.87
C ILE A 58 -8.58 -6.83 1.42
N ALA A 59 -8.58 -5.60 0.93
CA ALA A 59 -7.65 -4.57 1.36
C ALA A 59 -8.21 -3.75 2.54
N THR A 60 -7.36 -3.39 3.49
CA THR A 60 -7.66 -2.48 4.60
C THR A 60 -6.44 -1.62 4.93
N SER A 61 -6.60 -0.56 5.72
CA SER A 61 -5.47 0.25 6.20
C SER A 61 -5.68 0.77 7.61
N ILE A 62 -4.56 1.13 8.24
CA ILE A 62 -4.59 1.99 9.44
C ILE A 62 -4.55 3.46 9.01
N PRO A 63 -5.02 4.40 9.85
CA PRO A 63 -4.87 5.82 9.55
C PRO A 63 -3.42 6.22 9.32
N ILE A 64 -3.17 7.01 8.26
CA ILE A 64 -1.84 7.55 7.97
C ILE A 64 -1.30 8.27 9.20
N SER A 65 -0.09 7.87 9.61
CA SER A 65 0.53 8.29 10.86
C SER A 65 1.91 8.90 10.63
N GLU A 66 2.41 9.61 11.64
CA GLU A 66 3.68 10.33 11.58
C GLU A 66 4.71 9.72 12.53
N VAL A 67 5.93 9.51 12.02
CA VAL A 67 7.07 8.97 12.78
C VAL A 67 8.34 9.75 12.44
N LYS A 68 9.36 9.75 13.30
CA LYS A 68 10.59 10.51 12.98
C LYS A 68 11.40 9.82 11.89
N SER A 69 11.40 8.48 11.88
CA SER A 69 12.11 7.69 10.88
C SER A 69 11.45 6.31 10.67
N GLU A 70 11.85 5.61 9.60
CA GLU A 70 11.36 4.25 9.30
C GLU A 70 11.62 3.28 10.47
N GLU A 71 12.73 3.45 11.19
CA GLU A 71 13.13 2.58 12.30
C GLU A 71 12.24 2.69 13.54
N GLU A 72 11.50 3.80 13.69
CA GLU A 72 10.54 3.98 14.79
C GLU A 72 9.20 3.26 14.54
N ILE A 73 8.98 2.70 13.35
CA ILE A 73 7.73 2.01 13.01
C ILE A 73 7.64 0.66 13.75
N SER A 74 6.67 0.58 14.66
CA SER A 74 6.42 -0.60 15.50
C SER A 74 5.40 -1.55 14.88
N LEU A 75 5.83 -2.77 14.54
CA LEU A 75 4.95 -3.84 14.05
C LEU A 75 3.86 -4.20 15.07
N THR A 76 4.21 -4.23 16.35
CA THR A 76 3.25 -4.52 17.43
C THR A 76 2.14 -3.48 17.48
N SER A 77 2.50 -2.21 17.32
CA SER A 77 1.55 -1.10 17.31
C SER A 77 0.63 -1.16 16.09
N ILE A 78 1.16 -1.52 14.91
CA ILE A 78 0.35 -1.70 13.70
C ILE A 78 -0.61 -2.88 13.85
N LYS A 79 -0.11 -4.05 14.28
CA LYS A 79 -0.93 -5.26 14.44
C LYS A 79 -2.10 -5.05 15.42
N ALA A 80 -1.94 -4.18 16.42
CA ALA A 80 -2.99 -3.87 17.39
C ALA A 80 -4.21 -3.13 16.82
N PHE A 81 -4.14 -2.59 15.60
CA PHE A 81 -5.28 -1.97 14.93
C PHE A 81 -6.27 -2.99 14.34
N PHE A 82 -5.85 -4.26 14.20
CA PHE A 82 -6.65 -5.29 13.56
C PHE A 82 -7.15 -6.29 14.59
N GLU A 83 -8.47 -6.53 14.61
CA GLU A 83 -9.06 -7.59 15.46
C GLU A 83 -8.62 -8.98 14.98
N GLU A 84 -8.63 -9.18 13.66
CA GLU A 84 -8.06 -10.34 12.98
C GLU A 84 -6.87 -9.91 12.14
N GLY A 85 -5.72 -10.58 12.29
CA GLY A 85 -4.50 -10.24 11.59
C GLY A 85 -4.62 -10.47 10.08
N PRO A 86 -4.16 -9.53 9.23
CA PRO A 86 -4.19 -9.70 7.78
C PRO A 86 -3.23 -10.80 7.34
N ASN A 87 -3.43 -11.41 6.17
CA ASN A 87 -2.48 -12.35 5.58
C ASN A 87 -1.15 -11.66 5.25
N TYR A 88 -1.24 -10.44 4.71
CA TYR A 88 -0.08 -9.61 4.38
C TYR A 88 -0.18 -8.25 5.04
N LEU A 89 0.90 -7.82 5.68
CA LEU A 89 1.05 -6.46 6.19
C LEU A 89 2.08 -5.71 5.35
N ILE A 90 1.67 -4.64 4.70
CA ILE A 90 2.51 -3.83 3.81
C ILE A 90 2.66 -2.45 4.44
N ILE A 91 3.91 -2.07 4.70
CA ILE A 91 4.28 -0.88 5.45
C ILE A 91 5.00 0.06 4.49
N PHE A 92 4.49 1.29 4.41
CA PHE A 92 5.06 2.36 3.62
C PHE A 92 5.59 3.44 4.52
N TYR A 93 6.81 3.90 4.26
CA TYR A 93 7.35 5.12 4.85
C TYR A 93 7.65 6.12 3.73
N MET A 94 6.86 7.20 3.71
CA MET A 94 6.98 8.33 2.81
C MET A 94 7.87 9.39 3.44
N GLN A 95 9.04 9.61 2.86
CA GLN A 95 9.94 10.66 3.28
C GLN A 95 9.74 11.90 2.41
N TYR A 96 9.23 12.95 3.03
CA TYR A 96 9.05 14.27 2.45
C TYR A 96 10.08 15.27 2.97
N GLY A 97 10.42 16.26 2.15
CA GLY A 97 11.10 17.46 2.61
C GLY A 97 10.24 18.25 3.61
N THR A 98 10.89 19.06 4.43
CA THR A 98 10.24 19.93 5.43
C THR A 98 9.49 21.10 4.79
N GLU A 99 9.88 21.50 3.58
CA GLU A 99 9.26 22.59 2.84
C GLU A 99 8.61 22.10 1.55
N LEU A 100 7.59 22.81 1.10
CA LEU A 100 6.96 22.57 -0.20
C LEU A 100 7.82 23.16 -1.31
N LEU A 101 7.95 22.43 -2.42
CA LEU A 101 8.64 22.91 -3.62
C LEU A 101 7.69 23.72 -4.51
N PHE A 102 8.19 24.82 -5.06
CA PHE A 102 7.43 25.58 -6.04
C PHE A 102 7.48 24.91 -7.41
N ASN A 103 6.33 24.55 -7.95
CA ASN A 103 6.17 24.06 -9.32
C ASN A 103 5.85 25.24 -10.25
N GLU A 104 6.84 25.67 -11.03
CA GLU A 104 6.69 26.79 -11.97
C GLU A 104 5.60 26.57 -13.03
N LYS A 105 5.35 25.32 -13.44
CA LYS A 105 4.34 25.03 -14.46
C LYS A 105 2.92 25.21 -13.94
N LYS A 106 2.68 24.79 -12.70
CA LYS A 106 1.37 24.93 -12.05
C LYS A 106 1.21 26.24 -11.27
N GLN A 107 2.31 26.97 -11.06
CA GLN A 107 2.36 28.17 -10.22
C GLN A 107 1.89 27.90 -8.77
N LEU A 108 2.20 26.71 -8.24
CA LEU A 108 1.74 26.23 -6.94
C LEU A 108 2.87 25.55 -6.17
N LYS A 109 2.75 25.55 -4.83
CA LYS A 109 3.64 24.80 -3.94
C LYS A 109 3.13 23.37 -3.77
N GLU A 110 4.00 22.39 -4.07
CA GLU A 110 3.73 20.95 -4.04
C GLU A 110 4.61 20.24 -2.99
N ALA A 111 4.19 19.05 -2.57
CA ALA A 111 4.94 18.23 -1.63
C ALA A 111 6.31 17.82 -2.20
N ASP A 112 7.36 17.96 -1.39
CA ASP A 112 8.71 17.49 -1.74
C ASP A 112 8.84 16.00 -1.42
N TRP A 113 8.29 15.12 -2.26
CA TRP A 113 8.42 13.68 -2.02
C TRP A 113 9.81 13.18 -2.45
N GLN A 114 10.65 12.84 -1.47
CA GLN A 114 12.06 12.52 -1.69
C GLN A 114 12.32 11.03 -1.83
N LYS A 115 11.78 10.23 -0.91
CA LYS A 115 12.03 8.80 -0.83
C LYS A 115 10.80 8.06 -0.34
N MET A 116 10.67 6.80 -0.77
CA MET A 116 9.70 5.87 -0.23
C MET A 116 10.41 4.57 0.15
N THR A 117 10.18 4.07 1.36
CA THR A 117 10.49 2.68 1.70
C THR A 117 9.21 1.88 1.78
N VAL A 118 9.22 0.69 1.20
CA VAL A 118 8.16 -0.31 1.32
C VAL A 118 8.74 -1.58 1.95
N ARG A 119 7.98 -2.17 2.87
CA ARG A 119 8.26 -3.46 3.50
C ARG A 119 6.98 -4.28 3.50
N MET A 120 7.06 -5.56 3.18
CA MET A 120 5.93 -6.48 3.25
C MET A 120 6.27 -7.68 4.10
N LEU A 121 5.37 -7.97 5.04
CA LEU A 121 5.42 -9.12 5.92
C LEU A 121 4.33 -10.10 5.53
N ASP A 122 4.72 -11.37 5.45
CA ASP A 122 3.79 -12.47 5.55
C ASP A 122 3.48 -12.71 7.03
N CYS A 123 2.25 -12.42 7.44
CA CYS A 123 1.85 -12.51 8.85
C CYS A 123 1.76 -13.93 9.37
N ALA A 124 1.56 -14.93 8.51
CA ALA A 124 1.49 -16.33 8.93
C ALA A 124 2.86 -16.88 9.34
N SER A 125 3.92 -16.49 8.62
CA SER A 125 5.30 -16.90 8.96
C SER A 125 6.08 -15.86 9.76
N GLU A 126 5.51 -14.67 9.95
CA GLU A 126 6.15 -13.49 10.52
C GLU A 126 7.45 -13.07 9.81
N LYS A 127 7.60 -13.42 8.53
CA LYS A 127 8.78 -13.08 7.74
C LYS A 127 8.53 -11.87 6.87
N GLU A 128 9.52 -10.99 6.82
CA GLU A 128 9.62 -9.97 5.78
C GLU A 128 9.98 -10.66 4.46
N ILE A 129 9.08 -10.59 3.49
CA ILE A 129 9.22 -11.27 2.19
C ILE A 129 9.55 -10.29 1.05
N TYR A 130 9.43 -8.99 1.31
CA TYR A 130 9.82 -7.95 0.36
C TYR A 130 10.21 -6.67 1.09
N LYS A 131 11.31 -6.04 0.65
CA LYS A 131 11.74 -4.72 1.12
C LYS A 131 12.40 -3.97 -0.03
N LYS A 132 12.00 -2.71 -0.21
CA LYS A 132 12.59 -1.83 -1.23
C LYS A 132 12.57 -0.38 -0.77
N THR A 133 13.67 0.32 -1.05
CA THR A 133 13.75 1.77 -0.93
C THR A 133 13.88 2.37 -2.31
N ILE A 134 13.07 3.41 -2.58
CA ILE A 134 12.99 4.10 -3.87
C ILE A 134 13.30 5.57 -3.67
N ASP A 135 14.23 6.06 -4.48
CA ASP A 135 14.54 7.49 -4.60
C ASP A 135 13.56 8.14 -5.59
N ILE A 136 12.60 8.87 -5.04
CA ILE A 136 11.49 9.49 -5.79
C ILE A 136 11.98 10.70 -6.60
N THR A 137 13.08 11.32 -6.18
CA THR A 137 13.68 12.47 -6.88
C THR A 137 14.24 12.09 -8.25
N LYS A 138 14.59 10.81 -8.44
CA LYS A 138 15.12 10.28 -9.71
C LYS A 138 14.04 9.90 -10.73
N LEU A 139 12.76 9.98 -10.38
CA LEU A 139 11.67 9.68 -11.29
C LEU A 139 11.49 10.78 -12.34
N LYS A 140 11.22 10.39 -13.59
CA LYS A 140 11.06 11.34 -14.70
C LYS A 140 9.76 12.15 -14.63
N GLU A 141 8.73 11.59 -14.00
CA GLU A 141 7.48 12.32 -13.78
C GLU A 141 7.76 13.55 -12.91
N LYS A 142 7.15 14.69 -13.21
CA LYS A 142 7.38 15.92 -12.43
C LYS A 142 6.20 16.23 -11.51
N ASP A 143 5.00 15.85 -11.94
CA ASP A 143 3.79 16.02 -11.19
C ASP A 143 3.73 15.03 -10.02
N VAL A 144 3.63 15.52 -8.79
CA VAL A 144 3.71 14.69 -7.59
C VAL A 144 2.51 13.76 -7.43
N GLU A 145 1.32 14.15 -7.88
CA GLU A 145 0.11 13.31 -7.83
C GLU A 145 0.23 12.17 -8.84
N LYS A 146 0.65 12.47 -10.08
CA LYS A 146 0.93 11.43 -11.08
C LYS A 146 2.09 10.52 -10.70
N LYS A 147 3.06 11.02 -9.92
CA LYS A 147 4.10 10.17 -9.32
C LYS A 147 3.46 9.17 -8.36
N ALA A 148 2.56 9.61 -7.49
CA ALA A 148 1.88 8.73 -6.52
C ALA A 148 1.11 7.61 -7.23
N GLU A 149 0.29 7.94 -8.23
CA GLU A 149 -0.42 6.97 -9.05
C GLU A 149 0.53 5.94 -9.70
N LYS A 150 1.58 6.42 -10.38
CA LYS A 150 2.57 5.55 -11.04
C LYS A 150 3.34 4.67 -10.05
N MET A 151 3.63 5.20 -8.86
CA MET A 151 4.31 4.45 -7.83
C MET A 151 3.42 3.35 -7.24
N ALA A 152 2.12 3.62 -7.04
CA ALA A 152 1.17 2.61 -6.63
C ALA A 152 1.04 1.49 -7.68
N ASP A 153 0.95 1.85 -8.97
CA ASP A 153 0.99 0.90 -10.10
C ASP A 153 2.25 0.03 -10.13
N GLN A 154 3.41 0.64 -9.91
CA GLN A 154 4.68 -0.09 -9.96
C GLN A 154 4.83 -1.00 -8.74
N ILE A 155 4.57 -0.48 -7.53
CA ILE A 155 4.79 -1.22 -6.30
C ILE A 155 3.79 -2.36 -6.13
N SER A 156 2.52 -2.16 -6.49
CA SER A 156 1.52 -3.24 -6.45
C SER A 156 1.99 -4.46 -7.24
N LYS A 157 2.46 -4.26 -8.48
CA LYS A 157 3.02 -5.35 -9.31
C LYS A 157 4.19 -6.06 -8.64
N GLU A 158 5.15 -5.29 -8.08
CA GLU A 158 6.30 -5.87 -7.38
C GLU A 158 5.87 -6.66 -6.13
N ILE A 159 4.83 -6.20 -5.42
CA ILE A 159 4.25 -6.90 -4.27
C ILE A 159 3.56 -8.19 -4.72
N PHE A 160 2.73 -8.16 -5.76
CA PHE A 160 2.03 -9.36 -6.26
C PHE A 160 3.02 -10.41 -6.77
N GLU A 161 4.12 -9.98 -7.42
CA GLU A 161 5.22 -10.87 -7.77
C GLU A 161 5.90 -11.48 -6.54
N ALA A 162 6.07 -10.73 -5.46
CA ALA A 162 6.65 -11.25 -4.23
C ALA A 162 5.70 -12.24 -3.52
N ILE A 163 4.39 -11.97 -3.52
CA ILE A 163 3.36 -12.88 -2.97
C ILE A 163 3.33 -14.19 -3.74
N SER A 164 3.31 -14.14 -5.08
CA SER A 164 3.21 -15.34 -5.93
C SER A 164 4.45 -16.24 -5.92
N ARG A 165 5.60 -15.76 -5.43
CA ARG A 165 6.85 -16.54 -5.31
C ARG A 165 7.03 -17.24 -3.97
N ARG A 166 6.12 -17.01 -3.01
CA ARG A 166 6.14 -17.61 -1.68
C ARG A 166 5.68 -19.05 -1.70
#